data_AF-A0A7H4MP74-F1
#
_entry.id   AF-A0A7H4MP74-F1
#
_cell.length_a   1.000
_cell.length_b   1.000
_cell.length_c   1.000
_cell.angle_alpha   90.00
_cell.angle_beta   90.00
_cell.angle_gamma   90.00
#
_symmetry.space_group_name_H-M   'P 1'
#
loop_
_entity.id
_entity.type
_entity.pdbx_description
1 polymer ?
#
loop_
_entity_poly.entity_id
_entity_poly.type
_entity_poly.pdbx_seq_one_letter_code
_entity_poly.pdbx_strand_id
1 'polypeptide(L)'
;MFNPDKYRSVKWQKGGRAYPLLDCFGIVNEIRRDLGLPEWPDFAGVTKTAGALDREARKLMLSLKRCDPCEGAGVACYSGSTVFPCRDRCNAR
;
A
#
# COMPACT_ATOMS: atom_id res chain seq x y z
N MET A 1 10.60 -21.64 0.29
CA MET A 1 9.16 -21.81 -0.01
C MET A 1 8.41 -20.71 0.72
N PHE A 2 7.59 -19.93 0.02
CA PHE A 2 6.79 -18.87 0.62
C PHE A 2 5.79 -19.47 1.62
N ASN A 3 5.76 -18.95 2.86
CA ASN A 3 4.84 -19.41 3.90
C ASN A 3 3.85 -18.28 4.24
N PRO A 4 2.65 -18.25 3.62
CA PRO A 4 1.66 -17.23 3.89
C PRO A 4 1.15 -17.23 5.34
N ASP A 5 1.22 -18.37 6.04
CA ASP A 5 0.74 -18.48 7.42
C ASP A 5 1.58 -17.66 8.41
N LYS A 6 2.84 -17.33 8.07
CA LYS A 6 3.68 -16.38 8.82
C LYS A 6 2.95 -15.06 9.08
N TYR A 7 2.16 -14.59 8.13
CA TYR A 7 1.53 -13.27 8.23
C TYR A 7 0.21 -13.25 9.00
N ARG A 8 -0.33 -14.42 9.36
CA ARG A 8 -1.56 -14.52 10.16
C ARG A 8 -1.34 -14.13 11.62
N SER A 9 -0.09 -14.18 12.10
CA SER A 9 0.33 -13.85 13.46
C SER A 9 0.97 -12.46 13.60
N VAL A 10 0.88 -11.62 12.57
CA VAL A 10 1.45 -10.27 12.59
C VAL A 10 0.78 -9.42 13.66
N LYS A 11 1.60 -8.75 14.47
CA LYS A 11 1.15 -7.74 15.42
C LYS A 11 1.16 -6.39 14.72
N TRP A 12 -0.03 -5.82 14.54
CA TRP A 12 -0.15 -4.51 13.92
C TRP A 12 0.54 -3.44 14.78
N GLN A 13 1.48 -2.70 14.19
CA GLN A 13 2.14 -1.54 14.81
C GLN A 13 2.26 -0.45 13.77
N LYS A 14 1.71 0.75 14.03
CA LYS A 14 1.87 1.92 13.15
C LYS A 14 3.37 2.21 12.93
N GLY A 15 3.80 2.26 11.67
CA GLY A 15 5.21 2.44 11.32
C GLY A 15 6.06 1.17 11.47
N GLY A 16 5.45 0.01 11.72
CA GLY A 16 6.15 -1.27 11.81
C GLY A 16 6.74 -1.68 10.46
N ARG A 17 8.01 -2.12 10.48
CA ARG A 17 8.80 -2.49 9.28
C ARG A 17 9.53 -3.84 9.41
N ALA A 18 9.40 -4.49 10.56
CA ALA A 18 10.10 -5.74 10.86
C ALA A 18 9.15 -6.74 11.55
N TYR A 19 9.06 -7.95 11.02
CA TYR A 19 8.26 -9.01 11.64
C TYR A 19 8.71 -9.28 13.09
N PRO A 20 7.78 -9.43 14.07
CA PRO A 20 6.33 -9.53 13.92
C PRO A 20 5.56 -8.20 13.99
N LEU A 21 6.24 -7.06 14.11
CA LEU A 21 5.64 -5.73 14.25
C LEU A 21 5.58 -5.00 12.89
N LEU A 22 4.44 -5.09 12.22
CA LEU A 22 4.25 -4.55 10.87
C LEU A 22 3.00 -3.66 10.80
N ASP A 23 3.04 -2.60 9.98
CA ASP A 23 1.83 -1.93 9.53
C ASP A 23 1.38 -2.44 8.14
N CYS A 24 0.33 -1.83 7.60
CA CYS A 24 -0.24 -2.18 6.29
C CYS A 24 0.78 -2.06 5.14
N PHE A 25 1.80 -1.21 5.26
CA PHE A 25 2.86 -1.08 4.27
C PHE A 25 4.03 -2.02 4.57
N GLY A 26 4.42 -2.15 5.84
CA GLY A 26 5.50 -3.02 6.29
C GLY A 26 5.31 -4.48 5.88
N ILE A 27 4.07 -4.98 5.92
CA ILE A 27 3.76 -6.34 5.45
C ILE A 27 4.04 -6.55 3.96
N VAL A 28 3.84 -5.52 3.13
CA VAL A 28 4.12 -5.59 1.69
C VAL A 28 5.62 -5.79 1.46
N ASN A 29 6.46 -4.98 2.10
CA ASN A 29 7.92 -5.11 1.97
C ASN A 29 8.45 -6.42 2.57
N GLU A 30 7.89 -6.88 3.69
CA GLU A 30 8.26 -8.18 4.28
C GLU A 30 7.94 -9.35 3.32
N ILE A 31 6.76 -9.34 2.68
CA ILE A 31 6.41 -10.33 1.63
C ILE A 31 7.38 -10.25 0.45
N ARG A 32 7.71 -9.04 -0.01
CA ARG A 32 8.66 -8.85 -1.11
C ARG A 32 10.04 -9.43 -0.78
N ARG A 33 10.56 -9.22 0.43
CA ARG A 33 11.81 -9.83 0.91
C ARG A 33 11.75 -11.35 0.90
N ASP A 34 10.68 -11.93 1.45
CA ASP A 34 10.50 -13.38 1.52
C ASP A 34 10.36 -14.03 0.12
N LEU A 35 9.93 -13.26 -0.88
CA LEU A 35 9.87 -13.65 -2.30
C LEU A 35 11.16 -13.34 -3.08
N GLY A 36 12.18 -12.72 -2.45
CA GLY A 36 13.41 -12.29 -3.13
C GLY A 36 13.23 -11.11 -4.10
N LEU A 37 12.12 -10.37 -3.97
CA LEU A 37 11.83 -9.19 -4.77
C LEU A 37 12.43 -7.92 -4.13
N PRO A 38 12.82 -6.92 -4.94
CA PRO A 38 13.38 -5.67 -4.41
C PRO A 38 12.34 -4.93 -3.56
N GLU A 39 12.76 -4.39 -2.42
CA GLU A 39 11.88 -3.62 -1.54
C GLU A 39 11.36 -2.35 -2.24
N TRP A 40 10.15 -1.94 -1.88
CA TRP A 40 9.66 -0.62 -2.23
C TRP A 40 10.29 0.44 -1.32
N PRO A 41 10.39 1.70 -1.77
CA PRO A 41 10.86 2.81 -0.94
C PRO A 41 10.08 2.88 0.37
N ASP A 42 10.72 3.29 1.47
CA ASP A 42 10.11 3.28 2.81
C ASP A 42 8.86 4.17 2.94
N PHE A 43 8.66 5.09 1.98
CA PHE A 43 7.58 6.08 1.95
C PHE A 43 7.37 6.75 3.34
N ALA A 44 8.44 6.91 4.11
CA ALA A 44 8.38 7.46 5.45
C ALA A 44 7.81 8.88 5.42
N GLY A 45 6.81 9.14 6.25
CA GLY A 45 6.11 10.44 6.28
C GLY A 45 5.09 10.64 5.17
N VAL A 46 4.94 9.71 4.22
CA VAL A 46 3.87 9.75 3.23
C VAL A 46 2.55 9.40 3.92
N THR A 47 1.67 10.38 3.96
CA THR A 47 0.37 10.30 4.62
C THR A 47 -0.72 10.64 3.61
N LYS A 48 -1.99 10.32 3.93
CA LYS A 48 -3.13 10.68 3.08
C LYS A 48 -3.32 12.20 2.95
N THR A 49 -2.72 12.97 3.84
CA THR A 49 -2.77 14.44 3.84
C THR A 49 -2.04 15.06 2.64
N ALA A 50 -2.63 16.13 2.12
CA ALA A 50 -2.06 16.94 1.03
C ALA A 50 -1.68 16.17 -0.25
N GLY A 51 -2.34 15.02 -0.53
CA GLY A 51 -2.10 14.25 -1.76
C GLY A 51 -0.73 13.59 -1.85
N ALA A 52 0.02 13.47 -0.75
CA ALA A 52 1.38 12.93 -0.77
C ALA A 52 1.45 11.49 -1.32
N LEU A 53 0.41 10.68 -1.08
CA LEU A 53 0.31 9.33 -1.64
C LEU A 53 0.34 9.31 -3.18
N ASP A 54 -0.45 10.16 -3.84
CA ASP A 54 -0.51 10.21 -5.31
C ASP A 54 0.83 10.69 -5.89
N ARG A 55 1.45 11.68 -5.26
CA ARG A 55 2.76 12.20 -5.69
C ARG A 55 3.86 11.14 -5.63
N GLU A 56 3.99 10.44 -4.51
CA GLU A 56 5.03 9.40 -4.38
C GLU A 56 4.72 8.17 -5.22
N ALA A 57 3.43 7.83 -5.41
CA ALA A 57 3.02 6.78 -6.33
C ALA A 57 3.43 7.09 -7.78
N ARG A 58 3.21 8.34 -8.25
CA ARG A 58 3.63 8.77 -9.59
C ARG A 58 5.15 8.68 -9.77
N LYS A 59 5.93 9.06 -8.77
CA LYS A 59 7.40 8.92 -8.83
C LYS A 59 7.82 7.46 -8.95
N LEU A 60 7.20 6.56 -8.19
CA LEU A 60 7.45 5.13 -8.30
C LEU A 60 7.06 4.62 -9.70
N MET A 61 5.91 5.03 -10.23
CA MET A 61 5.44 4.62 -11.57
C MET A 61 6.42 4.97 -12.69
N LEU A 62 7.12 6.11 -12.59
CA LEU A 62 8.14 6.50 -13.57
C LEU A 62 9.34 5.54 -13.62
N SER A 63 9.60 4.80 -12.53
CA SER A 63 10.68 3.81 -12.47
C SER A 63 10.28 2.42 -12.97
N LEU A 64 8.97 2.18 -13.19
CA LEU A 64 8.46 0.89 -13.61
C LEU A 64 8.75 0.67 -15.09
N LYS A 65 9.36 -0.47 -15.41
CA LYS A 65 9.52 -0.93 -16.79
C LYS A 65 8.30 -1.75 -17.19
N ARG A 66 7.84 -1.55 -18.42
CA ARG A 66 6.81 -2.40 -19.01
C ARG A 66 7.33 -3.84 -19.05
N CYS A 67 6.53 -4.78 -18.56
CA CYS A 67 6.81 -6.21 -18.64
C CYS A 67 5.70 -6.90 -19.44
N ASP A 68 6.05 -8.03 -20.04
CA ASP A 68 5.07 -8.93 -20.65
C ASP A 68 4.31 -9.69 -19.55
N PRO A 69 3.06 -10.12 -19.82
CA PRO A 69 2.31 -10.94 -18.88
C PRO A 69 3.11 -12.20 -18.52
N CYS A 70 3.26 -12.46 -17.22
CA CYS A 70 3.94 -13.64 -16.70
C CYS A 70 3.15 -14.25 -15.54
N GLU A 71 3.48 -15.49 -15.19
CA GLU A 71 2.87 -16.16 -14.04
C GLU A 71 3.13 -15.34 -12.76
N GLY A 72 2.05 -14.97 -12.05
CA GLY A 72 2.09 -14.08 -10.91
C GLY A 72 1.90 -12.59 -11.22
N ALA A 73 1.77 -12.19 -12.50
CA ALA A 73 1.38 -10.83 -12.86
C ALA A 73 -0.08 -10.56 -12.48
N GLY A 74 -0.32 -9.53 -11.65
CA GLY A 74 -1.64 -9.10 -11.24
C GLY A 74 -2.12 -7.87 -12.01
N VAL A 75 -3.34 -7.94 -12.57
CA VAL A 75 -4.05 -6.77 -13.10
C VAL A 75 -5.12 -6.38 -12.10
N ALA A 76 -5.10 -5.13 -11.63
CA ALA A 76 -6.14 -4.58 -10.77
C ALA A 76 -6.88 -3.48 -11.53
N CYS A 77 -8.17 -3.70 -11.79
CA CYS A 77 -9.07 -2.63 -12.20
C CYS A 77 -9.69 -2.02 -10.95
N TYR A 78 -9.26 -0.82 -10.58
CA TYR A 78 -9.84 -0.08 -9.47
C TYR A 78 -11.00 0.79 -9.98
N SER A 79 -12.20 0.57 -9.45
CA SER A 79 -13.33 1.48 -9.57
C SER A 79 -13.68 1.98 -8.17
N GLY A 80 -13.68 3.31 -7.99
CA GLY A 80 -13.99 3.94 -6.71
C GLY A 80 -14.79 5.21 -6.90
N SER A 81 -15.73 5.46 -5.99
CA SER A 81 -16.51 6.69 -5.90
C SER A 81 -16.12 7.44 -4.63
N THR A 82 -15.95 8.76 -4.73
CA THR A 82 -15.62 9.62 -3.59
C THR A 82 -16.90 9.86 -2.77
N VAL A 83 -17.01 9.23 -1.61
CA VAL A 83 -18.13 9.50 -0.68
C VAL A 83 -17.76 10.73 0.15
N PHE A 84 -18.36 11.87 -0.15
CA PHE A 84 -18.37 13.00 0.79
C PHE A 84 -19.35 12.64 1.91
N PRO A 85 -18.98 12.79 3.21
CA PRO A 85 -20.02 12.84 4.23
C PRO A 85 -20.95 13.99 3.84
N CYS A 86 -22.25 13.71 3.72
CA CYS A 86 -23.26 14.76 3.71
C CYS A 86 -22.98 15.61 4.94
N ARG A 87 -22.38 16.79 4.74
CA ARG A 87 -22.52 17.87 5.71
C ARG A 87 -24.01 18.13 5.70
N ASP A 88 -24.67 17.69 6.76
CA ASP A 88 -26.05 18.00 7.01
C ASP A 88 -26.29 19.45 6.59
N ARG A 89 -27.33 19.64 5.77
CA ARG A 89 -28.00 20.93 5.70
C ARG A 89 -28.37 21.28 7.14
N CYS A 90 -27.50 22.00 7.84
CA CYS A 90 -27.92 22.83 8.94
C CYS A 90 -28.87 23.84 8.33
N ASN A 91 -30.14 23.52 8.49
CA ASN A 91 -31.31 24.33 8.27
C ASN A 91 -31.04 25.75 8.82
N ALA A 92 -30.99 26.75 7.95
CA ALA A 92 -31.23 28.13 8.33
C ALA A 92 -31.97 28.81 7.17
N ARG A 93 -33.19 29.22 7.50
CA ARG A 93 -34.03 30.12 6.74
C ARG A 93 -33.30 31.41 6.37
#